data_AF-A0A6L4ZCN4-F1
#
_entry.id   AF-A0A6L4ZCN4-F1
#
_cell.length_a   1.000
_cell.length_b   1.000
_cell.length_c   1.000
_cell.angle_alpha   90.00
_cell.angle_beta   90.00
_cell.angle_gamma   90.00
#
_symmetry.space_group_name_H-M   'P 1'
#
loop_
_entity.id
_entity.type
_entity.pdbx_description
1 polymer ?
#
loop_
_entity_poly.entity_id
_entity_poly.type
_entity_poly.pdbx_seq_one_letter_code
_entity_poly.pdbx_strand_id
1 'polypeptide(L)' 'MGEAVECEGLTHEKYDVDEQLKAFVEAGGVLLACGTCLKSRKLEDDTSCPISTMFDCVNMVVWADKTVTF' A
#
# COMPACT_ATOMS: atom_id res chain seq x y z
N MET A 1 -8.62 2.79 10.88
CA MET A 1 -7.29 2.66 10.25
C MET A 1 -7.37 1.50 9.28
N GLY A 2 -7.03 1.70 8.01
CA GLY A 2 -7.20 0.67 6.98
C GLY A 2 -6.36 -0.58 7.24
N GLU A 3 -6.90 -1.74 6.88
CA GLU A 3 -6.25 -3.06 6.99
C GLU A 3 -5.32 -3.38 5.82
N ALA A 4 -5.35 -2.60 4.74
CA ALA A 4 -4.53 -2.84 3.54
C ALA A 4 -3.01 -2.84 3.79
N VAL A 5 -2.55 -2.34 4.93
CA VAL A 5 -1.12 -2.44 5.34
C VAL A 5 -0.69 -3.87 5.70
N GLU A 6 -1.64 -4.81 5.78
CA GLU A 6 -1.42 -6.23 6.08
C GLU A 6 -1.42 -7.09 4.80
N CYS A 7 -1.44 -6.47 3.61
CA CYS A 7 -1.58 -7.20 2.34
C CYS A 7 -0.30 -7.90 1.84
N GLU A 8 0.87 -7.50 2.31
CA GLU A 8 2.13 -8.17 1.96
C GLU A 8 2.13 -9.60 2.52
N GLY A 9 2.48 -10.58 1.69
CA GLY A 9 2.45 -12.00 2.05
C GLY A 9 1.07 -12.66 2.08
N LEU A 10 -0.01 -11.94 1.75
CA LEU A 10 -1.35 -12.54 1.58
C LEU A 10 -1.42 -13.36 0.29
N THR A 11 -1.22 -14.67 0.43
CA THR A 11 -1.26 -15.65 -0.67
C THR A 11 -2.54 -16.49 -0.61
N HIS A 12 -3.05 -16.86 -1.78
CA HIS A 12 -4.22 -17.74 -1.91
C HIS A 12 -4.24 -18.39 -3.30
N GLU A 13 -4.64 -19.66 -3.40
CA GLU A 13 -4.60 -20.45 -4.65
C GLU A 13 -5.30 -19.77 -5.84
N LYS A 14 -6.38 -19.04 -5.57
CA LYS A 14 -7.17 -18.32 -6.59
C LYS A 14 -6.91 -16.82 -6.66
N TYR A 15 -6.48 -16.21 -5.56
CA TYR A 15 -6.45 -14.75 -5.40
C TYR A 15 -5.21 -14.34 -4.60
N ASP A 16 -4.05 -14.49 -5.23
CA ASP A 16 -2.78 -14.16 -4.61
C ASP A 16 -2.56 -12.64 -4.64
N VAL A 17 -2.75 -11.98 -3.50
CA VAL A 17 -2.63 -10.52 -3.40
C VAL A 17 -1.16 -10.11 -3.45
N ASP A 18 -0.26 -10.91 -2.87
CA ASP A 18 1.18 -10.65 -2.87
C ASP A 18 1.74 -10.63 -4.31
N GLU A 19 1.30 -11.56 -5.17
CA GLU A 19 1.65 -11.56 -6.59
C GLU A 19 1.11 -10.32 -7.32
N GLN A 20 -0.11 -9.88 -7.03
CA GLN A 20 -0.68 -8.68 -7.65
C GLN A 20 0.05 -7.40 -7.23
N LEU A 21 0.49 -7.29 -5.97
CA LEU A 21 1.31 -6.17 -5.50
C LEU A 21 2.63 -6.09 -6.27
N LYS A 22 3.30 -7.23 -6.47
CA LYS A 22 4.54 -7.31 -7.26
C LYS A 22 4.31 -6.92 -8.72
N ALA A 23 3.29 -7.48 -9.34
CA ALA A 23 2.93 -7.16 -10.73
C ALA A 23 2.63 -5.67 -10.94
N PHE A 24 1.99 -5.02 -9.96
CA PHE A 24 1.72 -3.59 -10.00
C PHE A 24 3.01 -2.76 -9.99
N VAL A 25 3.98 -3.11 -9.13
CA VAL A 25 5.28 -2.43 -9.07
C VAL A 25 6.09 -2.67 -10.33
N GLU A 26 6.09 -3.89 -10.86
CA GLU A 26 6.78 -4.23 -12.13
C GLU A 26 6.20 -3.45 -13.33
N ALA A 27 4.90 -3.14 -13.30
CA ALA A 27 4.24 -2.28 -14.29
C ALA A 27 4.57 -0.78 -14.11
N GLY A 28 5.41 -0.41 -13.14
CA GLY A 28 5.78 0.98 -12.82
C GLY A 28 4.84 1.67 -11.84
N GLY A 29 3.94 0.92 -11.20
CA GLY A 29 3.10 1.43 -10.12
C GLY A 29 3.89 1.74 -8.85
N VAL A 30 3.42 2.71 -8.08
CA VAL A 30 4.04 3.11 -6.80
C VAL A 30 3.10 2.76 -5.66
N LEU A 31 3.60 1.96 -4.72
CA LEU A 31 2.91 1.63 -3.47
C LEU A 31 3.39 2.56 -2.37
N LEU A 32 2.45 3.00 -1.53
CA LEU A 32 2.72 3.86 -0.37
C LEU A 32 1.94 3.33 0.83
N ALA A 33 2.65 2.97 1.89
CA ALA A 33 2.04 2.44 3.10
C ALA A 33 1.90 3.54 4.15
N CYS A 34 0.74 3.65 4.79
CA CYS A 34 0.52 4.66 5.82
C CYS A 34 1.33 4.31 7.08
N GLY A 35 2.31 5.14 7.45
CA GLY A 35 3.22 4.86 8.58
C GLY A 35 2.50 4.67 9.91
N THR A 36 1.49 5.49 10.20
CA THR A 36 0.69 5.34 11.43
C THR A 36 -0.08 4.01 11.45
N CYS A 37 -0.53 3.53 10.29
CA CYS A 37 -1.25 2.25 10.17
C CYS A 37 -0.35 1.05 10.45
N LEU A 38 0.89 1.08 9.93
CA LEU A 38 1.92 0.08 10.21
C LEU A 38 2.31 0.07 11.68
N LYS A 39 2.59 1.24 12.25
CA LYS A 39 2.98 1.39 13.66
C LYS A 39 1.97 0.81 14.62
N SER A 40 0.68 1.06 14.39
CA SER A 40 -0.38 0.53 15.25
C SER A 40 -0.47 -1.00 15.23
N ARG A 41 0.02 -1.65 14.17
CA ARG A 41 0.04 -3.10 14.00
C ARG A 41 1.42 -3.73 14.25
N LYS A 42 2.43 -2.90 14.57
CA LYS A 42 3.83 -3.30 14.75
C LYS A 42 4.44 -3.94 13.49
N LEU A 43 4.09 -3.41 12.32
CA LEU A 43 4.55 -3.87 11.00
C LEU A 43 5.59 -2.92 10.37
N GLU A 44 6.17 -2.00 11.15
CA GLU A 44 7.11 -0.99 10.63
C GLU A 44 8.37 -1.61 10.03
N ASP A 45 8.79 -2.78 10.54
CA ASP A 45 9.99 -3.51 10.10
C ASP A 45 9.69 -4.63 9.08
N ASP A 46 8.40 -4.94 8.86
CA ASP A 46 7.94 -6.10 8.06
C ASP A 46 7.41 -5.72 6.67
N THR A 47 7.37 -4.43 6.33
CA THR A 47 6.87 -3.95 5.04
C THR A 47 8.01 -3.61 4.08
N SER A 48 7.86 -4.00 2.83
CA SER A 48 8.71 -3.58 1.71
C SER A 48 8.24 -2.28 1.05
N CYS A 49 7.01 -1.85 1.34
CA CYS A 49 6.46 -0.61 0.83
C CYS A 49 7.11 0.63 1.46
N PRO A 50 7.39 1.69 0.67
CA PRO A 50 7.77 2.98 1.20
C PRO A 50 6.76 3.53 2.20
N ILE A 51 7.25 3.98 3.36
CA ILE A 51 6.43 4.60 4.39
C ILE A 51 6.02 6.00 3.94
N SER A 52 4.73 6.29 4.05
CA SER A 52 4.11 7.55 3.66
C SER A 52 3.33 8.19 4.81
N THR A 53 3.02 9.47 4.62
CA THR A 53 2.27 10.31 5.54
C THR A 53 0.95 10.79 4.91
N MET A 54 0.11 11.44 5.73
CA MET A 54 -1.07 12.12 5.20
C MET A 54 -0.74 13.22 4.19
N PHE A 55 0.43 13.85 4.28
CA PHE A 55 0.85 14.85 3.30
C PHE A 55 1.08 14.23 1.92
N ASP A 56 1.70 13.04 1.88
CA ASP A 56 1.92 12.31 0.62
C ASP A 56 0.59 11.87 0.00
N CYS A 57 -0.36 11.43 0.83
CA CYS A 57 -1.73 11.11 0.37
C CYS A 57 -2.41 12.34 -0.25
N VAL A 58 -2.37 13.49 0.42
CA VAL A 58 -2.93 14.75 -0.12
C VAL A 58 -2.22 15.16 -1.41
N ASN A 59 -0.89 15.06 -1.46
CA ASN A 59 -0.12 15.38 -2.66
C ASN A 59 -0.51 14.49 -3.83
N MET A 60 -0.70 13.18 -3.60
CA MET A 60 -1.18 12.25 -4.62
C MET A 60 -2.58 12.63 -5.13
N VAL A 61 -3.50 12.94 -4.21
CA VAL A 61 -4.87 13.36 -4.56
C VAL A 61 -4.87 14.66 -5.36
N VAL A 62 -4.03 15.64 -5.01
CA VAL A 62 -3.93 16.93 -5.72
C VAL A 62 -3.26 16.78 -7.09
N TRP A 63 -2.28 15.88 -7.21
CA TRP A 63 -1.59 15.60 -8.46
C TRP A 63 -2.47 14.84 -9.47
N ALA A 64 -3.33 13.94 -8.99
CA ALA A 64 -4.14 13.08 -9.84
C ALA A 64 -5.37 13.80 -10.42
N ASP A 65 -5.65 13.60 -11.71
CA ASP A 65 -6.89 14.07 -12.34
C ASP A 65 -8.14 13.36 -11.78
N LYS A 66 -7.97 12.12 -11.32
CA LYS A 66 -9.02 11.27 -10.78
C LYS A 66 -8.47 10.37 -9.68
N THR A 67 -9.28 10.14 -8.65
CA THR A 67 -8.98 9.21 -7.55
C THR A 67 -10.10 8.18 -7.41
N VAL A 68 -9.73 6.95 -7.05
CA VAL A 68 -10.67 5.86 -6.79
C VAL A 68 -10.36 5.31 -5.41
N THR A 69 -11.40 5.14 -4.59
CA THR A 69 -11.32 4.61 -3.22
C THR A 69 -12.20 3.37 -3.11
N PHE A 70 -11.71 2.34 -2.41
CA PHE A 70 -12.39 1.06 -2.20
C PHE A 70 -12.77 0.86 -0.73
#